data_AF-A0A1W9QUX5-F1
#
_entry.id   AF-A0A1W9QUX5-F1
#
_cell.length_a   1.000
_cell.length_b   1.000
_cell.length_c   1.000
_cell.angle_alpha   90.00
_cell.angle_beta   90.00
_cell.angle_gamma   90.00
#
_symmetry.space_group_name_H-M   'P 1'
#
loop_
_entity.id
_entity.type
_entity.pdbx_description
1 polymer ?
#
loop_
_entity_poly.entity_id
_entity_poly.type
_entity_poly.pdbx_seq_one_letter_code
_entity_poly.pdbx_strand_id
1 'polypeptide(L)'
;MKNTVTKSLQDILSKDVISFVLKVGFGSILLWIILLWASWDLYAGLIATYIQKIPFVGSWEWFQSSGAFLTALILGYMLIIITISIFTSLYSEPLLIKLAKKHYPNISIVGSPNITTSVILSIKAGLIFLFLFLFTFPLIFIPILGQIWMLWLWSLLIKEPTAYDVAPLFIADKKKVKEKTKKSGIIAMIASLFNYVPVLNIFAPVFAQILFLHNILGEDNA
;
A
#
# COMPACT_ATOMS: atom_id res chain seq x y z
N MET A 1 -18.03 8.33 8.61
CA MET A 1 -16.56 8.21 8.81
C MET A 1 -16.18 7.78 10.23
N LYS A 2 -16.61 8.47 11.31
CA LYS A 2 -16.18 8.14 12.70
C LYS A 2 -16.43 6.68 13.11
N ASN A 3 -17.63 6.15 12.82
CA ASN A 3 -17.96 4.75 13.13
C ASN A 3 -17.12 3.76 12.30
N THR A 4 -16.92 4.05 11.01
CA THR A 4 -16.06 3.27 10.09
C THR A 4 -14.63 3.14 10.61
N VAL A 5 -13.99 4.26 10.95
CA VAL A 5 -12.60 4.27 11.44
C VAL A 5 -12.48 3.50 12.76
N THR A 6 -13.46 3.66 13.66
CA THR A 6 -13.46 2.96 14.96
C THR A 6 -13.54 1.44 14.78
N LYS A 7 -14.45 0.96 13.94
CA LYS A 7 -14.56 -0.48 13.63
C LYS A 7 -13.28 -1.02 12.98
N SER A 8 -12.72 -0.29 12.02
CA SER A 8 -11.46 -0.69 11.37
C SER A 8 -10.29 -0.77 12.35
N LEU A 9 -10.17 0.16 13.29
CA LEU A 9 -9.14 0.12 14.34
C LEU A 9 -9.35 -1.03 15.32
N GLN A 10 -10.59 -1.45 15.59
CA GLN A 10 -10.85 -2.64 16.40
C GLN A 10 -10.47 -3.92 15.65
N ASP A 11 -10.82 -4.00 14.38
CA ASP A 11 -10.53 -5.20 13.57
C ASP A 11 -9.04 -5.36 13.28
N ILE A 12 -8.29 -4.27 13.15
CA ILE A 12 -6.85 -4.37 12.88
C ILE A 12 -6.07 -5.04 14.02
N LEU A 13 -6.60 -4.94 15.25
CA LEU A 13 -6.05 -5.60 16.43
C LEU A 13 -6.54 -7.05 16.60
N SER A 14 -7.39 -7.54 15.70
CA SER A 14 -7.86 -8.92 15.76
C SER A 14 -6.74 -9.91 15.42
N LYS A 15 -6.79 -11.09 16.05
CA LYS A 15 -5.83 -12.17 15.82
C LYS A 15 -5.74 -12.57 14.33
N ASP A 16 -6.87 -12.54 13.63
CA ASP A 16 -6.93 -12.88 12.20
C ASP A 16 -6.16 -11.86 11.35
N VAL A 17 -6.37 -10.56 11.59
CA VAL A 17 -5.68 -9.49 10.86
C VAL A 17 -4.20 -9.48 11.20
N ILE A 18 -3.83 -9.57 12.48
CA ILE A 18 -2.42 -9.62 12.89
C ILE A 18 -1.72 -10.83 12.25
N SER A 19 -2.33 -12.02 12.31
CA SER A 19 -1.74 -13.22 11.70
C SER A 19 -1.59 -13.08 10.19
N PHE A 20 -2.55 -12.46 9.52
CA PHE A 20 -2.48 -12.19 8.09
C PHE A 20 -1.33 -11.24 7.75
N VAL A 21 -1.26 -10.09 8.44
CA VAL A 21 -0.23 -9.07 8.23
C VAL A 21 1.16 -9.62 8.51
N LEU A 22 1.32 -10.44 9.56
CA LEU A 22 2.62 -11.06 9.84
C LEU A 22 3.06 -12.01 8.72
N LYS A 23 2.15 -12.82 8.17
CA LYS A 23 2.48 -13.73 7.05
C LYS A 23 2.87 -12.95 5.81
N VAL A 24 2.08 -11.96 5.43
CA VAL A 24 2.32 -11.13 4.23
C VAL A 24 3.58 -10.28 4.41
N GLY A 25 3.70 -9.59 5.54
CA GLY A 25 4.83 -8.73 5.87
C GLY A 25 6.14 -9.50 5.92
N PHE A 26 6.18 -10.61 6.67
CA PHE A 26 7.37 -11.44 6.77
C PHE A 26 7.73 -12.08 5.43
N GLY A 27 6.75 -12.56 4.67
CA GLY A 27 6.96 -13.11 3.33
C GLY A 27 7.61 -12.10 2.38
N SER A 28 7.10 -10.87 2.35
CA SER A 28 7.67 -9.78 1.52
C SER A 28 9.07 -9.37 1.97
N ILE A 29 9.29 -9.23 3.28
CA ILE A 29 10.59 -8.86 3.84
C ILE A 29 11.63 -9.93 3.52
N LEU A 30 11.32 -11.21 3.79
CA LEU A 30 12.24 -12.31 3.50
C LEU A 30 12.59 -12.39 2.02
N LEU A 31 11.59 -12.26 1.14
CA LEU A 31 11.79 -12.26 -0.31
C LEU A 31 12.85 -11.22 -0.70
N TRP A 32 12.67 -9.96 -0.28
CA TRP A 32 13.59 -8.88 -0.63
C TRP A 32 14.93 -8.98 0.08
N ILE A 33 15.00 -9.46 1.31
CA ILE A 33 16.29 -9.73 1.97
C ILE A 33 17.09 -10.73 1.14
N ILE A 34 16.48 -11.84 0.70
CA ILE A 34 17.16 -12.87 -0.11
C ILE A 34 17.59 -12.28 -1.46
N LEU A 35 16.69 -11.57 -2.15
CA LEU A 35 16.99 -10.97 -3.45
C LEU A 35 18.10 -9.92 -3.36
N LEU A 36 18.01 -8.99 -2.40
CA LEU A 36 19.01 -7.93 -2.22
C LEU A 36 20.33 -8.49 -1.73
N TRP A 37 20.33 -9.51 -0.87
CA TRP A 37 21.56 -10.17 -0.46
C TRP A 37 22.27 -10.84 -1.64
N ALA A 38 21.52 -11.54 -2.50
CA ALA A 38 22.08 -12.23 -3.66
C ALA A 38 22.48 -11.30 -4.82
N SER A 39 21.89 -10.09 -4.90
CA SER A 39 22.06 -9.16 -6.02
C SER A 39 22.52 -7.76 -5.60
N TRP A 40 23.12 -7.63 -4.42
CA TRP A 40 23.46 -6.33 -3.82
C TRP A 40 24.31 -5.46 -4.74
N ASP A 41 25.40 -6.00 -5.30
CA ASP A 41 26.33 -5.22 -6.13
C ASP A 41 25.67 -4.69 -7.41
N LEU A 42 24.84 -5.52 -8.05
CA LEU A 42 24.06 -5.12 -9.22
C LEU A 42 23.07 -4.03 -8.85
N TYR A 43 22.32 -4.24 -7.76
CA TYR A 43 21.31 -3.31 -7.27
C TYR A 43 21.89 -1.94 -6.89
N ALA A 44 22.93 -1.93 -6.06
CA ALA A 44 23.61 -0.72 -5.62
C ALA A 44 24.31 -0.01 -6.80
N GLY A 45 24.92 -0.75 -7.72
CA GLY A 45 25.55 -0.19 -8.92
C GLY A 45 24.56 0.53 -9.85
N LEU A 46 23.36 -0.03 -10.04
CA LEU A 46 22.30 0.62 -10.81
C LEU A 46 21.86 1.95 -10.18
N ILE A 47 21.73 1.98 -8.86
CA ILE A 47 21.32 3.17 -8.11
C ILE A 47 22.40 4.24 -8.12
N ALA A 48 23.66 3.86 -7.90
CA ALA A 48 24.80 4.78 -8.01
C ALA A 48 24.86 5.43 -9.40
N THR A 49 24.70 4.63 -10.45
CA THR A 49 24.65 5.11 -11.84
C THR A 49 23.50 6.09 -12.09
N TYR A 50 22.32 5.82 -11.50
CA TYR A 50 21.18 6.74 -11.61
C TYR A 50 21.47 8.08 -10.90
N ILE A 51 22.04 8.03 -9.70
CA ILE A 51 22.35 9.21 -8.89
C ILE A 51 23.38 10.12 -9.58
N GLN A 52 24.40 9.55 -10.23
CA GLN A 52 25.37 10.30 -11.03
C GLN A 52 24.72 11.14 -12.15
N LYS A 53 23.54 10.74 -12.63
CA LYS A 53 22.82 11.45 -13.70
C LYS A 53 21.88 12.55 -13.18
N ILE A 54 21.70 12.69 -11.86
CA ILE A 54 20.84 13.73 -11.28
C ILE A 54 21.55 15.08 -11.40
N PRO A 55 20.97 16.06 -12.12
CA PRO A 55 21.55 17.40 -12.21
C PRO A 55 21.72 18.05 -10.83
N PHE A 56 22.76 18.88 -10.67
CA PHE A 56 23.07 19.67 -9.47
C PHE A 56 23.46 18.90 -8.20
N VAL A 57 23.04 17.64 -8.04
CA VAL A 57 23.31 16.82 -6.85
C VAL A 57 24.25 15.65 -7.15
N GLY A 58 24.24 15.14 -8.38
CA GLY A 58 25.05 13.99 -8.79
C GLY A 58 26.56 14.22 -8.77
N SER A 59 27.05 15.47 -8.75
CA SER A 59 28.49 15.77 -8.66
C SER A 59 29.02 15.88 -7.23
N TRP A 60 28.17 15.77 -6.21
CA TRP A 60 28.58 15.93 -4.81
C TRP A 60 29.17 14.63 -4.25
N GLU A 61 30.43 14.64 -3.84
CA GLU A 61 31.16 13.44 -3.36
C GLU A 61 30.46 12.72 -2.18
N TRP A 62 29.90 13.49 -1.24
CA TRP A 62 29.17 12.93 -0.10
C TRP A 62 27.86 12.24 -0.53
N PHE A 63 27.23 12.74 -1.60
CA PHE A 63 26.02 12.16 -2.18
C PHE A 63 26.32 10.89 -3.00
N GLN A 64 27.47 10.86 -3.67
CA GLN A 64 27.96 9.69 -4.42
C GLN A 64 28.34 8.52 -3.52
N SER A 65 29.00 8.79 -2.39
CA SER A 65 29.44 7.75 -1.45
C SER A 65 28.31 7.30 -0.52
N SER A 66 27.84 8.21 0.35
CA SER A 66 26.87 7.89 1.40
C SER A 66 25.43 7.99 0.90
N GLY A 67 25.15 8.94 -0.01
CA GLY A 67 23.82 9.13 -0.57
C GLY A 67 23.35 7.95 -1.43
N ALA A 68 24.25 7.32 -2.19
CA ALA A 68 23.92 6.14 -3.00
C ALA A 68 23.52 4.94 -2.15
N PHE A 69 24.27 4.65 -1.09
CA PHE A 69 23.94 3.58 -0.15
C PHE A 69 22.58 3.83 0.53
N LEU A 70 22.35 5.05 1.05
CA LEU A 70 21.08 5.41 1.68
C LEU A 70 19.90 5.31 0.70
N THR A 71 20.09 5.79 -0.53
CA THR A 71 19.07 5.69 -1.59
C THR A 71 18.76 4.23 -1.92
N ALA A 72 19.78 3.37 -1.95
CA ALA A 72 19.60 1.94 -2.14
C ALA A 72 18.76 1.31 -1.03
N LEU A 73 19.02 1.66 0.24
CA LEU A 73 18.20 1.18 1.35
C LEU A 73 16.75 1.67 1.27
N ILE A 74 16.56 2.95 0.93
CA ILE A 74 15.22 3.55 0.79
C ILE A 74 14.44 2.86 -0.33
N LEU A 75 15.06 2.66 -1.51
CA LEU A 75 14.39 1.99 -2.63
C LEU A 75 14.12 0.52 -2.31
N GLY A 76 15.02 -0.18 -1.61
CA GLY A 76 14.81 -1.56 -1.17
C GLY A 76 13.62 -1.66 -0.22
N TYR A 77 13.50 -0.69 0.70
CA TYR A 77 12.33 -0.55 1.56
C TYR A 77 11.04 -0.31 0.76
N MET A 78 11.05 0.59 -0.24
CA MET A 78 9.88 0.83 -1.09
C MET A 78 9.44 -0.44 -1.81
N LEU A 79 10.39 -1.23 -2.31
CA LEU A 79 10.12 -2.49 -2.98
C LEU A 79 9.44 -3.51 -2.03
N ILE A 80 9.88 -3.57 -0.76
CA ILE A 80 9.20 -4.35 0.28
C ILE A 80 7.74 -3.90 0.45
N ILE A 81 7.50 -2.60 0.62
CA ILE A 81 6.13 -2.09 0.83
C ILE A 81 5.21 -2.33 -0.38
N ILE A 82 5.75 -2.21 -1.60
CA ILE A 82 5.01 -2.55 -2.82
C ILE A 82 4.64 -4.04 -2.82
N THR A 83 5.58 -4.93 -2.46
CA THR A 83 5.29 -6.36 -2.39
C THR A 83 4.28 -6.69 -1.28
N ILE A 84 4.35 -6.05 -0.11
CA ILE A 84 3.30 -6.17 0.92
C ILE A 84 1.93 -5.78 0.37
N SER A 85 1.85 -4.71 -0.42
CA SER A 85 0.60 -4.27 -1.04
C SER A 85 0.08 -5.29 -2.05
N ILE A 86 0.96 -5.84 -2.91
CA ILE A 86 0.60 -6.90 -3.88
C ILE A 86 0.13 -8.17 -3.17
N PHE A 87 0.87 -8.65 -2.16
CA PHE A 87 0.50 -9.84 -1.40
C PHE A 87 -0.80 -9.62 -0.61
N THR A 88 -1.02 -8.42 -0.08
CA THR A 88 -2.29 -8.07 0.56
C THR A 88 -3.44 -8.18 -0.44
N SER A 89 -3.29 -7.60 -1.63
CA SER A 89 -4.27 -7.69 -2.72
C SER A 89 -4.57 -9.14 -3.12
N LEU A 90 -3.55 -9.99 -3.18
CA LEU A 90 -3.66 -11.40 -3.55
C LEU A 90 -4.36 -12.28 -2.51
N TYR A 91 -4.15 -12.01 -1.22
CA TYR A 91 -4.48 -12.99 -0.17
C TYR A 91 -5.56 -12.52 0.81
N SER A 92 -6.01 -11.26 0.74
CA SER A 92 -6.91 -10.71 1.77
C SER A 92 -8.38 -11.09 1.63
N GLU A 93 -8.82 -11.62 0.49
CA GLU A 93 -10.24 -11.94 0.26
C GLU A 93 -10.88 -12.79 1.39
N PRO A 94 -10.29 -13.92 1.83
CA PRO A 94 -10.88 -14.71 2.93
C PRO A 94 -10.98 -13.94 4.25
N LEU A 95 -10.00 -13.08 4.52
CA LEU A 95 -9.99 -12.21 5.71
C LEU A 95 -11.13 -11.20 5.63
N LEU A 96 -11.30 -10.54 4.49
CA LEU A 96 -12.34 -9.54 4.27
C LEU A 96 -13.74 -10.14 4.37
N ILE A 97 -13.97 -11.32 3.79
CA ILE A 97 -15.24 -12.05 3.92
C ILE A 97 -15.51 -12.39 5.39
N LYS A 98 -14.50 -12.84 6.13
CA LYS A 98 -14.64 -13.16 7.56
C LYS A 98 -15.01 -11.94 8.39
N LEU A 99 -14.35 -10.80 8.16
CA LEU A 99 -14.65 -9.53 8.84
C LEU A 99 -16.03 -8.99 8.46
N ALA A 100 -16.42 -9.09 7.19
CA ALA A 100 -17.74 -8.68 6.72
C ALA A 100 -18.84 -9.48 7.43
N LYS A 101 -18.74 -10.81 7.47
CA LYS A 101 -19.72 -11.68 8.16
C LYS A 101 -19.80 -11.42 9.67
N LYS A 102 -18.69 -11.06 10.30
CA LYS A 102 -18.64 -10.71 11.73
C LYS A 102 -19.46 -9.46 12.05
N HIS A 103 -19.40 -8.43 11.21
CA HIS A 103 -20.04 -7.12 11.48
C HIS A 103 -21.34 -6.88 10.73
N TYR A 104 -21.57 -7.62 9.64
CA TYR A 104 -22.73 -7.51 8.75
C TYR A 104 -23.23 -8.93 8.43
N PRO A 105 -23.86 -9.65 9.38
CA PRO A 105 -24.17 -11.08 9.24
C PRO A 105 -25.05 -11.43 8.03
N ASN A 106 -25.89 -10.49 7.59
CA ASN A 106 -26.84 -10.69 6.50
C ASN A 106 -26.28 -10.28 5.12
N ILE A 107 -25.01 -9.90 5.02
CA ILE A 107 -24.43 -9.49 3.74
C ILE A 107 -24.22 -10.70 2.82
N SER A 108 -24.67 -10.58 1.58
CA SER A 108 -24.37 -11.56 0.53
C SER A 108 -22.99 -11.29 -0.06
N ILE A 109 -22.22 -12.37 -0.25
CA ILE A 109 -21.00 -12.32 -1.05
C ILE A 109 -21.42 -12.57 -2.50
N VAL A 110 -21.23 -11.58 -3.36
CA VAL A 110 -21.77 -11.57 -4.73
C VAL A 110 -20.71 -11.86 -5.80
N GLY A 111 -19.43 -11.92 -5.40
CA GLY A 111 -18.33 -12.16 -6.32
C GLY A 111 -16.98 -12.28 -5.61
N SER A 112 -15.92 -12.32 -6.42
CA SER A 112 -14.52 -12.32 -6.02
C SER A 112 -13.74 -11.45 -7.03
N PRO A 113 -12.74 -10.68 -6.59
CA PRO A 113 -11.87 -9.94 -7.50
C PRO A 113 -11.08 -10.90 -8.39
N ASN A 114 -10.87 -10.51 -9.66
CA ASN A 114 -10.03 -11.30 -10.54
C ASN A 114 -8.56 -11.13 -10.16
N ILE A 115 -7.91 -12.22 -9.73
CA ILE A 115 -6.52 -12.23 -9.26
C ILE A 115 -5.57 -11.55 -10.24
N THR A 116 -5.67 -11.85 -11.54
CA THR A 116 -4.79 -11.24 -12.56
C THR A 116 -4.96 -9.73 -12.61
N THR A 117 -6.21 -9.25 -12.52
CA THR A 117 -6.51 -7.82 -12.52
C THR A 117 -6.01 -7.14 -11.24
N SER A 118 -6.21 -7.77 -10.07
CA SER A 118 -5.69 -7.31 -8.79
C SER A 118 -4.17 -7.16 -8.79
N VAL A 119 -3.45 -8.13 -9.35
CA VAL A 119 -1.99 -8.07 -9.52
C VAL A 119 -1.59 -6.94 -10.47
N ILE A 120 -2.22 -6.84 -11.64
CA ILE A 120 -1.91 -5.79 -12.63
C ILE A 120 -2.13 -4.39 -12.03
N LEU A 121 -3.24 -4.19 -11.32
CA LEU A 121 -3.52 -2.91 -10.66
C LEU A 121 -2.51 -2.60 -9.56
N SER A 122 -2.14 -3.59 -8.76
CA SER A 122 -1.13 -3.43 -7.69
C SER A 122 0.25 -3.13 -8.24
N ILE A 123 0.68 -3.83 -9.30
CA ILE A 123 1.96 -3.56 -9.99
C ILE A 123 1.93 -2.17 -10.61
N LYS A 124 0.86 -1.81 -11.32
CA LYS A 124 0.70 -0.48 -11.94
C LYS A 124 0.78 0.62 -10.89
N ALA A 125 0.09 0.46 -9.75
CA ALA A 125 0.14 1.41 -8.65
C ALA A 125 1.55 1.52 -8.05
N GLY A 126 2.25 0.39 -7.88
CA GLY A 126 3.65 0.35 -7.44
C GLY A 126 4.61 1.05 -8.41
N LEU A 127 4.46 0.84 -9.72
CA LEU A 127 5.28 1.50 -10.74
C LEU A 127 5.02 3.01 -10.79
N ILE A 128 3.75 3.44 -10.73
CA ILE A 128 3.39 4.87 -10.66
C ILE A 128 3.99 5.49 -9.39
N PHE A 129 3.87 4.82 -8.25
CA PHE A 129 4.45 5.25 -6.99
C PHE A 129 5.97 5.43 -7.11
N LEU A 130 6.70 4.42 -7.59
CA LEU A 130 8.16 4.48 -7.74
C LEU A 130 8.58 5.58 -8.72
N PHE A 131 7.90 5.68 -9.86
CA PHE A 131 8.21 6.69 -10.86
C PHE A 131 8.05 8.10 -10.31
N LEU A 132 6.91 8.38 -9.68
CA LEU A 132 6.66 9.69 -9.06
C LEU A 132 7.63 9.94 -7.91
N PHE A 133 7.89 8.95 -7.05
CA PHE A 133 8.83 9.04 -5.95
C PHE A 133 10.23 9.43 -6.44
N LEU A 134 10.77 8.75 -7.46
CA LEU A 134 12.09 9.04 -8.02
C LEU A 134 12.14 10.44 -8.63
N PHE A 135 11.12 10.83 -9.40
CA PHE A 135 11.08 12.14 -10.05
C PHE A 135 10.91 13.31 -9.07
N THR A 136 10.21 13.06 -7.96
CA THR A 136 9.94 14.07 -6.93
C THR A 136 10.76 13.85 -5.66
N PHE A 137 11.81 13.02 -5.72
CA PHE A 137 12.65 12.71 -4.57
C PHE A 137 13.16 13.96 -3.85
N PRO A 138 13.61 15.05 -4.53
CA PRO A 138 14.04 16.27 -3.85
C PRO A 138 12.93 16.93 -2.99
N LEU A 139 11.65 16.76 -3.36
CA LEU A 139 10.52 17.37 -2.66
C LEU A 139 10.35 16.84 -1.24
N ILE A 140 10.79 15.60 -0.97
CA ILE A 140 10.64 14.95 0.35
C ILE A 140 11.44 15.67 1.45
N PHE A 141 12.52 16.37 1.06
CA PHE A 141 13.38 17.11 1.99
C PHE A 141 12.76 18.43 2.45
N ILE A 142 11.68 18.88 1.81
CA ILE A 142 10.91 20.03 2.29
C ILE A 142 10.02 19.53 3.44
N PRO A 143 10.22 19.95 4.70
CA PRO A 143 9.66 19.25 5.85
C PRO A 143 8.15 18.99 5.77
N ILE A 144 7.33 20.03 5.62
CA ILE A 144 5.86 19.91 5.63
C ILE A 144 5.34 19.45 4.26
N LEU A 145 5.79 20.08 3.17
CA LEU A 145 5.32 19.78 1.82
C LEU A 145 5.71 18.36 1.38
N GLY A 146 6.93 17.94 1.70
CA GLY A 146 7.44 16.61 1.42
C GLY A 146 6.66 15.52 2.14
N GLN A 147 6.26 15.73 3.41
CA GLN A 147 5.41 14.77 4.10
C GLN A 147 4.00 14.72 3.48
N ILE A 148 3.38 15.87 3.19
CA ILE A 148 2.05 15.86 2.54
C ILE A 148 2.11 15.13 1.19
N TRP A 149 3.17 15.38 0.41
CA TRP A 149 3.41 14.71 -0.86
C TRP A 149 3.62 13.20 -0.69
N MET A 150 4.43 12.79 0.29
CA MET A 150 4.70 11.37 0.56
C MET A 150 3.45 10.63 1.02
N LEU A 151 2.62 11.26 1.87
CA LEU A 151 1.32 10.71 2.25
C LEU A 151 0.42 10.47 1.03
N TRP A 152 0.40 11.43 0.10
CA TRP A 152 -0.35 11.29 -1.14
C TRP A 152 0.21 10.17 -2.03
N LEU A 153 1.54 10.07 -2.19
CA LEU A 153 2.18 8.97 -2.93
C LEU A 153 1.80 7.61 -2.34
N TRP A 154 1.92 7.44 -1.02
CA TRP A 154 1.49 6.21 -0.35
C TRP A 154 0.02 5.88 -0.61
N SER A 155 -0.84 6.89 -0.67
CA SER A 155 -2.26 6.67 -0.97
C SER A 155 -2.47 6.15 -2.39
N LEU A 156 -1.66 6.58 -3.38
CA LEU A 156 -1.74 6.07 -4.75
C LEU A 156 -1.44 4.58 -4.83
N LEU A 157 -0.46 4.12 -4.04
CA LEU A 157 -0.04 2.72 -4.00
C LEU A 157 -1.21 1.78 -3.66
N ILE A 158 -2.08 2.20 -2.73
CA ILE A 158 -3.13 1.34 -2.17
C ILE A 158 -4.54 1.66 -2.67
N LYS A 159 -4.81 2.88 -3.17
CA LYS A 159 -6.16 3.36 -3.52
C LYS A 159 -6.88 2.49 -4.56
N GLU A 160 -6.32 2.37 -5.77
CA GLU A 160 -6.97 1.65 -6.88
C GLU A 160 -7.04 0.14 -6.64
N PRO A 161 -5.94 -0.53 -6.20
CA PRO A 161 -6.00 -1.95 -5.88
C PRO A 161 -7.04 -2.26 -4.80
N THR A 162 -7.05 -1.50 -3.70
CA THR A 162 -8.02 -1.68 -2.62
C THR A 162 -9.46 -1.54 -3.10
N ALA A 163 -9.74 -0.50 -3.89
CA ALA A 163 -11.08 -0.27 -4.40
C ALA A 163 -11.57 -1.43 -5.28
N TYR A 164 -10.65 -2.00 -6.08
CA TYR A 164 -10.92 -3.16 -6.92
C TYR A 164 -11.04 -4.46 -6.14
N ASP A 165 -10.24 -4.68 -5.10
CA ASP A 165 -10.23 -5.94 -4.37
C ASP A 165 -11.45 -6.09 -3.45
N VAL A 166 -11.95 -4.98 -2.90
CA VAL A 166 -13.02 -5.01 -1.90
C VAL A 166 -14.41 -4.89 -2.53
N ALA A 167 -14.60 -3.99 -3.51
CA ALA A 167 -15.95 -3.70 -4.00
C ALA A 167 -16.67 -4.89 -4.68
N PRO A 168 -16.02 -5.69 -5.55
CA PRO A 168 -16.64 -6.83 -6.22
C PRO A 168 -17.10 -7.95 -5.27
N LEU A 169 -16.57 -8.00 -4.04
CA LEU A 169 -17.03 -8.97 -3.03
C LEU A 169 -18.48 -8.73 -2.62
N PHE A 170 -18.92 -7.46 -2.64
CA PHE A 170 -20.20 -7.04 -2.06
C PHE A 170 -21.13 -6.30 -3.05
N ILE A 171 -20.61 -5.84 -4.19
CA ILE A 171 -21.37 -5.06 -5.17
C ILE A 171 -21.20 -5.66 -6.58
N ALA A 172 -22.30 -6.15 -7.14
CA ALA A 172 -22.32 -6.67 -8.53
C ALA A 172 -22.45 -5.56 -9.59
N ASP A 173 -23.14 -4.46 -9.25
CA ASP A 173 -23.40 -3.35 -10.19
C ASP A 173 -22.21 -2.39 -10.28
N LYS A 174 -21.58 -2.32 -11.45
CA LYS A 174 -20.46 -1.42 -11.76
C LYS A 174 -20.77 0.06 -11.51
N LYS A 175 -22.03 0.52 -11.70
CA LYS A 175 -22.42 1.90 -11.41
C LYS A 175 -22.37 2.18 -9.90
N LYS A 176 -22.89 1.25 -9.09
CA LYS A 176 -22.84 1.33 -7.63
C LYS A 176 -21.41 1.23 -7.09
N VAL A 177 -20.55 0.42 -7.72
CA VAL A 177 -19.12 0.40 -7.40
C VAL A 177 -18.55 1.81 -7.52
N LYS A 178 -18.68 2.46 -8.69
CA LYS A 178 -18.14 3.81 -8.92
C LYS A 178 -18.65 4.84 -7.91
N GLU A 179 -19.91 4.73 -7.49
CA GLU A 179 -20.50 5.60 -6.49
C GLU A 179 -19.89 5.38 -5.09
N LYS A 180 -19.86 4.13 -4.62
CA LYS A 180 -19.35 3.76 -3.30
C LYS A 180 -17.83 3.92 -3.19
N THR A 181 -17.10 3.90 -4.30
CA THR A 181 -15.65 4.10 -4.34
C THR A 181 -15.23 5.57 -4.52
N LYS A 182 -16.16 6.54 -4.55
CA LYS A 182 -15.83 7.98 -4.67
C LYS A 182 -14.89 8.48 -3.57
N LYS A 183 -15.04 7.95 -2.35
CA LYS A 183 -14.21 8.31 -1.18
C LYS A 183 -12.90 7.53 -1.09
N SER A 184 -12.58 6.70 -2.09
CA SER A 184 -11.38 5.85 -2.12
C SER A 184 -10.08 6.62 -1.85
N GLY A 185 -9.94 7.82 -2.41
CA GLY A 185 -8.77 8.67 -2.17
C GLY A 185 -8.60 9.05 -0.70
N ILE A 186 -9.68 9.50 -0.05
CA ILE A 186 -9.66 9.89 1.36
C ILE A 186 -9.39 8.66 2.25
N ILE A 187 -10.01 7.52 1.95
CA ILE A 187 -9.80 6.26 2.67
C ILE A 187 -8.33 5.83 2.56
N ALA A 188 -7.77 5.85 1.35
CA ALA A 188 -6.37 5.50 1.10
C ALA A 188 -5.41 6.47 1.81
N MET A 189 -5.71 7.77 1.84
CA MET A 189 -4.91 8.74 2.60
C MET A 189 -4.96 8.48 4.10
N ILE A 190 -6.13 8.23 4.68
CA ILE A 190 -6.26 7.88 6.10
C ILE A 190 -5.46 6.61 6.41
N ALA A 191 -5.59 5.58 5.57
CA ALA A 191 -4.85 4.35 5.75
C ALA A 191 -3.34 4.55 5.62
N SER A 192 -2.90 5.43 4.70
CA SER A 192 -1.50 5.74 4.48
C SER A 192 -0.82 6.46 5.64
N LEU A 193 -1.57 6.99 6.61
CA LEU A 193 -0.98 7.50 7.85
C LEU A 193 -0.20 6.43 8.61
N PHE A 194 -0.57 5.16 8.45
CA PHE A 194 0.15 4.03 9.05
C PHE A 194 1.58 3.93 8.53
N ASN A 195 1.85 4.42 7.31
CA ASN A 195 3.18 4.38 6.72
C ASN A 195 4.21 5.23 7.46
N TYR A 196 3.77 6.21 8.26
CA TYR A 196 4.66 7.04 9.08
C TYR A 196 5.18 6.34 10.34
N VAL A 197 4.51 5.28 10.78
CA VAL A 197 4.94 4.52 11.95
C VAL A 197 5.55 3.22 11.45
N PRO A 198 6.87 2.99 11.58
CA PRO A 198 7.54 1.84 10.95
C PRO A 198 6.87 0.49 11.25
N VAL A 199 6.46 0.27 12.50
CA VAL A 199 5.79 -0.97 12.92
C VAL A 199 4.37 -1.10 12.34
N LEU A 200 3.68 0.02 12.09
CA LEU A 200 2.34 0.02 11.51
C LEU A 200 2.35 0.04 9.98
N ASN A 201 3.48 0.35 9.33
CA ASN A 201 3.55 0.50 7.88
C ASN A 201 3.09 -0.78 7.16
N ILE A 202 3.50 -1.96 7.66
CA ILE A 202 3.08 -3.26 7.11
C ILE A 202 1.57 -3.51 7.18
N PHE A 203 0.85 -2.78 8.02
CA PHE A 203 -0.60 -2.86 8.15
C PHE A 203 -1.35 -1.93 7.18
N ALA A 204 -0.68 -0.94 6.57
CA ALA A 204 -1.36 0.08 5.78
C ALA A 204 -2.23 -0.47 4.65
N PRO A 205 -1.77 -1.46 3.84
CA PRO A 205 -2.59 -2.01 2.76
C PRO A 205 -3.84 -2.74 3.27
N VAL A 206 -3.71 -3.58 4.31
CA VAL A 206 -4.86 -4.31 4.85
C VAL A 206 -5.81 -3.36 5.57
N PHE A 207 -5.29 -2.33 6.24
CA PHE A 207 -6.10 -1.32 6.91
C PHE A 207 -6.94 -0.52 5.91
N ALA A 208 -6.36 -0.20 4.74
CA ALA A 208 -7.10 0.41 3.65
C ALA A 208 -8.27 -0.48 3.21
N GLN A 209 -8.05 -1.77 3.00
CA GLN A 209 -9.10 -2.71 2.61
C GLN A 209 -10.20 -2.84 3.67
N ILE A 210 -9.84 -2.89 4.96
CA ILE A 210 -10.81 -2.94 6.07
C ILE A 210 -11.62 -1.63 6.16
N LEU A 211 -10.97 -0.47 6.05
CA LEU A 211 -11.66 0.83 5.99
C LEU A 211 -12.62 0.89 4.81
N PHE A 212 -12.19 0.39 3.66
CA PHE A 212 -13.01 0.37 2.45
C PHE A 212 -14.23 -0.52 2.59
N LEU A 213 -14.05 -1.71 3.18
CA LEU A 213 -15.13 -2.65 3.50
C LEU A 213 -16.19 -1.99 4.36
N HIS A 214 -15.81 -1.37 5.47
CA HIS A 214 -16.76 -0.70 6.35
C HIS A 214 -17.37 0.56 5.72
N ASN A 215 -16.67 1.23 4.81
CA ASN A 215 -17.23 2.36 4.09
C ASN A 215 -18.34 1.90 3.13
N ILE A 216 -18.10 0.83 2.37
CA ILE A 216 -19.11 0.26 1.46
C ILE A 216 -20.33 -0.23 2.26
N LEU A 217 -20.09 -1.14 3.22
CA LEU A 217 -21.15 -1.86 3.93
C LEU A 217 -21.84 -1.00 5.00
N GLY A 218 -21.15 0.01 5.54
CA GLY A 218 -21.71 0.93 6.52
C GLY A 218 -22.67 1.95 5.92
N GLU A 219 -22.54 2.28 4.63
CA GLU A 219 -23.45 3.20 3.94
C GLU A 219 -24.77 2.53 3.49
N ASP A 220 -24.86 1.19 3.45
CA ASP A 220 -26.07 0.46 3.05
C ASP A 220 -26.98 0.08 4.23
N ASN A 221 -26.51 0.29 5.47
CA ASN A 221 -27.25 0.00 6.72
C ASN A 221 -27.59 1.30 7.50
N ALA A 222 -27.55 2.45 6.83
CA ALA A 222 -27.83 3.77 7.40
C ALA A 222 -29.05 4.41 6.73
#